data_AF-A0A0F9AF98-F1
#
_entry.id   AF-A0A0F9AF98-F1
#
_cell.length_a   1.000
_cell.length_b   1.000
_cell.length_c   1.000
_cell.angle_alpha   90.00
_cell.angle_beta   90.00
_cell.angle_gamma   90.00
#
_symmetry.space_group_name_H-M   'P 1'
#
loop_
_entity.id
_entity.type
_entity.pdbx_description
1 polymer ?
#
loop_
_entity_poly.entity_id
_entity_poly.type
_entity_poly.pdbx_seq_one_letter_code
_entity_poly.pdbx_strand_id
1 'polypeptide(L)' 'MKIELEGTLIRMIPENDSERDQLNQLWTIVIGCIDEGLKLVPVGEYIPGVKEVATFNLE' A
#
# COMPACT_ATOMS: atom_id res chain seq x y z
N MET A 1 7.57 3.64 7.80
CA MET A 1 6.24 3.00 7.79
C MET A 1 6.43 1.55 8.15
N LYS A 2 5.71 1.06 9.16
CA LYS A 2 5.77 -0.33 9.59
C LYS A 2 4.74 -1.15 8.83
N ILE A 3 5.14 -2.31 8.33
CA ILE A 3 4.24 -3.28 7.67
C ILE A 3 4.13 -4.52 8.57
N GLU A 4 2.90 -4.91 8.90
CA GLU A 4 2.61 -6.14 9.64
C GLU A 4 1.68 -7.05 8.83
N LEU A 5 1.90 -8.37 8.95
CA LEU A 5 1.07 -9.39 8.33
C LEU A 5 0.29 -10.14 9.42
N GLU A 6 -1.03 -10.14 9.33
CA GLU A 6 -1.91 -10.89 10.23
C GLU A 6 -2.87 -11.75 9.39
N GLY A 7 -2.49 -13.01 9.19
CA GLY A 7 -3.22 -13.91 8.28
C GLY A 7 -3.17 -13.41 6.84
N THR A 8 -4.33 -13.04 6.29
CA THR A 8 -4.47 -12.46 4.95
C THR A 8 -4.49 -10.92 4.95
N LEU A 9 -4.35 -10.29 6.11
CA LEU A 9 -4.39 -8.85 6.27
C LEU A 9 -2.98 -8.26 6.26
N ILE A 10 -2.80 -7.17 5.52
CA ILE A 10 -1.60 -6.33 5.55
C ILE A 10 -1.97 -5.05 6.30
N ARG A 11 -1.24 -4.75 7.37
CA ARG A 11 -1.37 -3.47 8.09
C ARG A 11 -0.19 -2.57 7.74
N MET A 12 -0.51 -1.38 7.25
CA MET A 12 0.45 -0.31 7.02
C MET A 12 0.26 0.74 8.11
N ILE A 13 1.26 0.91 8.96
CA ILE A 13 1.20 1.80 10.13
C ILE A 13 2.21 2.93 9.89
N PRO A 14 1.75 4.18 9.71
CA PRO A 14 2.66 5.30 9.51
C PRO A 14 3.42 5.60 10.81
N GLU A 15 4.71 5.90 10.68
CA GLU A 15 5.61 6.17 11.81
C GLU A 15 5.94 7.67 11.94
N ASN A 16 5.53 8.48 10.96
CA ASN A 16 5.70 9.93 10.95
C ASN A 16 4.58 10.63 10.15
N ASP A 17 4.55 11.97 10.22
CA ASP A 17 3.50 12.77 9.58
C ASP A 17 3.47 12.63 8.05
N SER A 18 4.64 12.56 7.40
CA SER A 18 4.74 12.41 5.95
C SER A 18 4.11 11.08 5.48
N GLU A 19 4.38 10.00 6.19
CA GLU A 19 3.82 8.68 5.89
C GLU A 19 2.32 8.61 6.14
N ARG A 20 1.83 9.32 7.17
CA ARG A 20 0.40 9.44 7.43
C ARG A 20 -0.31 10.13 6.29
N ASP A 21 0.27 11.21 5.77
CA ASP A 21 -0.31 11.95 4.64
C ASP A 21 -0.34 11.10 3.36
N GLN A 22 0.71 10.32 3.09
CA GLN A 22 0.75 9.36 1.99
C GLN A 22 -0.30 8.24 2.16
N LEU A 23 -0.44 7.69 3.37
CA LEU A 23 -1.42 6.65 3.64
C LEU A 23 -2.86 7.17 3.49
N ASN A 24 -3.12 8.41 3.92
CA ASN A 24 -4.42 9.07 3.72
C ASN A 24 -4.74 9.21 2.23
N GLN A 25 -3.78 9.67 1.42
CA GLN A 25 -3.96 9.76 -0.04
C GLN A 25 -4.24 8.39 -0.65
N LEU A 26 -3.47 7.36 -0.28
CA LEU A 26 -3.68 6.00 -0.75
C LEU A 26 -5.09 5.51 -0.39
N TRP A 27 -5.53 5.72 0.85
CA TRP A 27 -6.84 5.29 1.33
C TRP A 27 -7.98 5.99 0.59
N THR A 28 -7.85 7.29 0.33
CA THR A 28 -8.80 8.05 -0.50
C THR A 28 -8.84 7.51 -1.94
N ILE A 29 -7.73 7.09 -2.52
CA ILE A 29 -7.72 6.53 -3.88
C ILE A 29 -8.37 5.14 -3.92
N VAL A 30 -8.03 4.27 -2.95
CA VAL A 30 -8.54 2.89 -2.89
C VAL A 30 -10.04 2.83 -2.60
N ILE A 31 -10.57 3.70 -1.74
CA ILE A 31 -11.97 3.65 -1.28
C ILE A 31 -12.83 4.80 -1.83
N GLY A 32 -12.23 5.91 -2.24
CA GLY A 32 -12.95 7.11 -2.68
C GLY A 32 -13.55 7.03 -4.07
N CYS A 33 -13.33 5.94 -4.82
CA CYS A 33 -14.07 5.69 -6.06
C CYS A 33 -15.52 5.32 -5.72
N ILE A 34 -16.44 6.18 -6.15
CA ILE A 34 -17.87 6.20 -5.79
C ILE A 34 -18.63 4.93 -6.23
N ASP A 35 -18.06 4.08 -7.09
CA ASP A 35 -18.72 2.89 -7.63
C ASP A 35 -17.91 1.58 -7.50
N GLU A 36 -16.58 1.59 -7.67
CA GLU A 36 -15.72 0.39 -7.53
C GLU A 36 -14.39 0.76 -6.83
N GLY A 37 -14.05 0.09 -5.73
CA GLY A 37 -12.78 0.31 -5.04
C GLY A 37 -11.60 -0.18 -5.87
N LEU A 38 -10.51 0.59 -5.92
CA LEU A 38 -9.30 0.20 -6.64
C LEU A 38 -8.52 -0.85 -5.85
N LYS A 39 -8.04 -1.89 -6.52
CA LYS A 39 -7.18 -2.93 -5.94
C LYS A 39 -5.71 -2.59 -6.15
N LEU A 40 -4.88 -2.98 -5.18
CA LEU A 40 -3.43 -2.95 -5.32
C LEU A 40 -2.95 -4.22 -6.04
N VAL A 41 -2.38 -4.04 -7.23
CA VAL A 41 -1.85 -5.14 -8.04
C VAL A 41 -0.32 -5.04 -8.08
N PRO A 42 0.44 -6.06 -7.65
CA PRO A 42 1.89 -5.98 -7.64
C PRO A 42 2.46 -5.80 -9.06
N VAL A 43 3.45 -4.92 -9.20
CA VAL A 43 4.13 -4.64 -10.46
C VAL A 43 5.49 -5.32 -10.46
N GLY A 44 5.60 -6.37 -11.28
CA GLY A 44 6.80 -7.18 -11.37
C GLY A 44 7.08 -7.99 -10.10
N GLU A 45 8.31 -8.49 -9.99
CA GLU A 45 8.75 -9.29 -8.84
C GLU A 45 9.46 -8.40 -7.80
N TYR A 46 9.04 -8.46 -6.54
CA TYR A 46 9.85 -7.98 -5.42
C TYR A 46 10.80 -9.10 -4.98
N ILE A 47 12.10 -8.83 -5.00
CA ILE A 47 13.14 -9.79 -4.61
C ILE A 47 13.79 -9.30 -3.32
N PRO A 48 13.54 -9.94 -2.16
CA PRO A 48 14.14 -9.55 -0.89
C PRO A 48 15.68 -9.52 -0.99
N GLY A 49 16.30 -8.43 -0.55
CA GLY A 49 17.76 -8.25 -0.57
C GLY A 49 18.37 -7.91 -1.93
N VAL A 50 17.55 -7.79 -2.98
CA VAL A 50 17.98 -7.32 -4.31
C VAL A 50 17.20 -6.08 -4.74
N LYS A 51 15.91 -5.99 -4.41
CA LYS A 51 15.08 -4.81 -4.65
C LYS A 51 14.72 -4.14 -3.34
N GLU A 52 14.94 -2.84 -3.28
CA GLU A 52 14.67 -2.00 -2.10
C GLU A 52 13.19 -1.61 -1.96
N VAL A 53 12.41 -1.70 -3.05
CA VAL A 53 11.03 -1.20 -3.10
C VAL A 53 10.09 -2.23 -3.71
N ALA A 54 8.96 -2.48 -3.05
CA ALA A 54 7.82 -3.17 -3.63
C ALA A 54 6.90 -2.14 -4.30
N THR A 55 6.49 -2.39 -5.55
CA THR A 55 5.67 -1.48 -6.33
C THR A 55 4.32 -2.12 -6.65
N PHE A 56 3.26 -1.33 -6.54
CA PHE A 56 1.90 -1.75 -6.85
C PHE A 56 1.27 -0.75 -7.83
N ASN A 57 0.51 -1.26 -8.78
CA ASN A 57 -0.41 -0.50 -9.62
C ASN A 57 -1.77 -0.44 -8.93
N LEU A 58 -2.51 0.64 -9.18
CA LEU A 58 -3.90 0.79 -8.76
C LEU A 58 -4.79 0.44 -9.96
N GLU A 59 -5.65 -0.57 -9.80
CA GLU A 59 -6.57 -1.06 -10.85
C GLU A 59 -8.00 -1.11 -10.39
#